data_AF-A0A1Y2N1B2-F1
#
_entry.id   AF-A0A1Y2N1B2-F1
#
_cell.length_a   1.000
_cell.length_b   1.000
_cell.length_c   1.000
_cell.angle_alpha   90.00
_cell.angle_beta   90.00
_cell.angle_gamma   90.00
#
_symmetry.space_group_name_H-M   'P 1'
#
loop_
_entity.id
_entity.type
_entity.pdbx_description
1 polymer ?
#
loop_
_entity_poly.entity_id
_entity_poly.type
_entity_poly.pdbx_seq_one_letter_code
_entity_poly.pdbx_strand_id
1 'polypeptide(L)'
;MASNTREVAIRSGVDPDMEPSVDWGWHQNFSKGIPIAAGLSGIILLLFTIGHPISWTEFLFMAVPAAVCLVGAVAYPMYKRRSWRR
;
A
#
# COMPACT_ATOMS: atom_id res chain seq x y z
N MET A 1 30.07 24.56 27.66
CA MET A 1 29.17 24.53 26.48
C MET A 1 28.35 23.25 26.55
N ALA A 2 27.09 23.34 26.98
CA ALA A 2 26.18 22.20 26.95
C ALA A 2 25.66 22.05 25.50
N SER A 3 25.97 20.94 24.85
CA SER A 3 25.37 20.62 23.55
C SER A 3 23.89 20.35 23.77
N ASN A 4 23.03 21.27 23.35
CA ASN A 4 21.60 21.02 23.20
C ASN A 4 21.39 20.06 22.03
N THR A 5 21.72 18.77 22.23
CA THR A 5 21.25 17.71 21.35
C THR A 5 19.77 17.54 21.65
N ARG A 6 18.94 18.36 21.02
CA ARG A 6 17.52 18.02 20.88
C ARG A 6 17.50 16.74 20.04
N GLU A 7 17.46 15.61 20.73
CA GLU A 7 16.97 14.37 20.17
C GLU A 7 15.61 14.72 19.59
N VAL A 8 15.56 14.89 18.26
CA VAL A 8 14.28 14.94 17.56
C VAL A 8 13.68 13.58 17.87
N ALA A 9 12.76 13.52 18.82
CA ALA A 9 11.96 12.33 19.02
C ALA A 9 11.23 12.11 17.69
N ILE A 10 11.81 11.31 16.81
CA ILE A 10 11.20 10.86 15.57
C ILE A 10 10.07 9.97 16.03
N ARG A 11 8.93 10.58 16.34
CA ARG A 11 7.70 9.85 16.60
C ARG A 11 7.41 9.13 15.30
N SER A 12 7.60 7.81 15.29
CA SER A 12 7.37 6.92 14.15
C SER A 12 5.95 7.06 13.58
N GLY A 13 5.04 7.72 14.32
CA GLY A 13 3.62 7.84 13.99
C GLY A 13 2.87 6.54 14.26
N VAL A 14 3.54 5.55 14.84
CA VAL A 14 3.02 4.23 15.22
C VAL A 14 3.09 4.13 16.73
N ASP A 15 2.03 3.62 17.33
CA ASP A 15 1.92 3.43 18.78
C ASP A 15 2.82 2.27 19.22
N PRO A 16 3.77 2.46 20.17
CA PRO A 16 4.63 1.40 20.68
C PRO A 16 3.86 0.21 21.26
N ASP A 17 2.66 0.45 21.78
CA ASP A 17 1.81 -0.60 22.34
C ASP A 17 1.23 -1.51 21.24
N MET A 18 1.12 -1.02 20.00
CA MET A 18 0.62 -1.76 18.83
C MET A 18 1.74 -2.48 18.07
N GLU A 19 2.98 -1.98 18.13
CA GLU A 19 4.13 -2.58 17.46
C GLU A 19 5.40 -2.39 18.30
N PRO A 20 5.78 -3.35 19.17
CA PRO A 20 6.85 -3.19 20.18
C PRO A 20 8.25 -2.98 19.60
N SER A 21 8.43 -3.25 18.30
CA SER A 21 9.70 -3.07 17.59
C SER A 21 9.89 -1.67 17.03
N VAL A 22 8.92 -0.74 17.19
CA VAL A 22 8.99 0.63 16.64
C VAL A 22 10.29 1.38 16.95
N ASP A 23 10.92 1.08 18.08
CA ASP A 23 12.14 1.72 18.53
C ASP A 23 13.41 1.24 17.78
N TRP A 24 13.32 0.13 17.03
CA TRP A 24 14.48 -0.53 16.41
C TRP A 24 14.69 -0.21 14.93
N GLY A 25 13.75 0.49 14.27
CA GLY A 25 14.00 0.97 12.90
C GLY A 25 12.78 1.10 11.98
N TRP A 26 12.79 0.38 10.86
CA TRP A 26 11.96 0.71 9.68
C TRP A 26 10.48 0.31 9.86
N HIS A 27 9.65 1.26 10.34
CA HIS A 27 8.19 1.07 10.53
C HIS A 27 7.34 2.03 9.69
N GLN A 28 7.78 2.34 8.46
CA GLN A 28 7.07 3.30 7.60
C GLN A 28 5.79 2.68 7.02
N ASN A 29 4.65 3.17 7.49
CA ASN A 29 3.35 2.81 6.96
C ASN A 29 3.03 3.62 5.69
N PHE A 30 3.24 3.04 4.50
CA PHE A 30 2.93 3.65 3.20
C PHE A 30 1.42 3.68 2.88
N SER A 31 0.64 4.36 3.73
CA SER A 31 -0.83 4.40 3.63
C SER A 31 -1.35 4.98 2.32
N LYS A 32 -0.58 5.89 1.70
CA LYS A 32 -0.87 6.46 0.38
C LYS A 32 -0.17 5.73 -0.77
N GLY A 33 1.01 5.16 -0.52
CA GLY A 33 1.80 4.48 -1.54
C GLY A 33 1.18 3.17 -1.99
N ILE A 34 0.64 2.38 -1.05
CA ILE A 34 0.00 1.08 -1.33
C ILE A 34 -1.16 1.20 -2.33
N PRO A 35 -2.18 2.07 -2.13
CA PRO A 35 -3.29 2.16 -3.08
C PRO A 35 -2.86 2.70 -4.45
N ILE A 36 -1.88 3.60 -4.51
CA ILE A 36 -1.35 4.10 -5.78
C ILE A 36 -0.62 2.98 -6.54
N ALA A 37 0.24 2.22 -5.85
CA ALA A 37 0.96 1.09 -6.43
C ALA A 37 -0.03 0.03 -6.95
N ALA A 38 -1.04 -0.34 -6.15
CA ALA A 38 -2.09 -1.26 -6.57
C ALA A 38 -2.85 -0.76 -7.81
N GLY A 39 -3.23 0.53 -7.84
CA GLY A 39 -3.87 1.14 -9.00
C GLY A 39 -3.01 1.08 -10.27
N LEU A 40 -1.74 1.47 -10.16
CA LEU A 40 -0.79 1.44 -11.27
C LEU A 40 -0.55 0.02 -11.79
N SER A 41 -0.31 -0.95 -10.90
CA SER A 41 -0.13 -2.35 -11.28
C SER A 41 -1.34 -2.91 -12.01
N GLY A 42 -2.56 -2.61 -11.53
CA GLY A 42 -3.79 -3.04 -12.20
C GLY A 42 -3.95 -2.46 -13.60
N ILE A 43 -3.62 -1.17 -13.80
CA ILE A 43 -3.67 -0.52 -15.11
C ILE A 43 -2.65 -1.16 -16.07
N ILE A 44 -1.40 -1.37 -15.62
CA ILE A 44 -0.33 -1.95 -16.44
C ILE A 44 -0.70 -3.37 -16.92
N LEU A 45 -1.29 -4.19 -16.04
CA LEU A 45 -1.74 -5.53 -16.42
C LEU A 45 -2.82 -5.51 -17.51
N LEU A 46 -3.72 -4.53 -17.48
CA LEU A 46 -4.71 -4.37 -18.56
C LEU A 46 -4.06 -3.88 -19.85
N LEU A 47 -3.05 -3.00 -19.78
CA LEU A 47 -2.32 -2.55 -20.98
C LEU A 47 -1.63 -3.71 -21.70
N PHE A 48 -1.12 -4.71 -20.98
CA PHE A 48 -0.52 -5.90 -21.62
C PHE A 48 -1.53 -6.76 -22.42
N THR A 49 -2.83 -6.56 -22.23
CA THR A 49 -3.84 -7.23 -23.07
C THR A 49 -3.97 -6.62 -24.47
N ILE A 50 -3.39 -5.43 -24.71
CA ILE A 50 -3.45 -4.75 -26.00
C ILE A 50 -2.39 -5.34 -26.94
N GLY A 51 -2.83 -5.95 -28.04
CA GLY A 51 -1.94 -6.38 -29.13
C GLY A 51 -1.38 -7.81 -29.02
N HIS A 52 -1.78 -8.61 -28.03
CA HIS A 52 -1.45 -10.04 -27.94
C HIS A 52 -2.62 -10.90 -28.47
N PRO A 53 -2.38 -11.99 -29.23
CA PRO A 53 -3.42 -12.95 -29.57
C PRO A 53 -3.82 -13.74 -28.31
N ILE A 54 -4.84 -13.22 -27.63
CA ILE A 54 -5.30 -13.68 -26.32
C ILE A 54 -5.88 -15.10 -26.41
N SER A 55 -5.22 -16.06 -25.76
CA SER A 55 -5.93 -17.22 -25.24
C SER A 55 -6.79 -16.77 -24.06
N TRP A 56 -7.98 -17.36 -23.89
CA TRP A 56 -8.86 -17.03 -22.76
C TRP A 56 -8.16 -17.18 -21.40
N THR A 57 -7.26 -18.16 -21.30
CA THR A 57 -6.45 -18.37 -20.10
C THR A 57 -5.56 -17.17 -19.80
N GLU A 58 -4.82 -16.68 -20.80
CA GLU A 58 -3.92 -15.53 -20.64
C GLU A 58 -4.69 -14.24 -20.28
N PHE A 59 -5.88 -14.03 -20.89
CA PHE A 59 -6.76 -12.93 -20.49
C PHE A 59 -7.11 -13.00 -19.01
N LEU A 60 -7.53 -14.16 -18.52
CA LEU A 60 -7.95 -14.32 -17.13
C LEU A 60 -6.77 -14.10 -16.18
N PHE A 61 -5.57 -14.57 -16.51
CA PHE A 61 -4.37 -14.34 -15.71
C PHE A 61 -3.92 -12.88 -15.66
N MET A 62 -4.32 -12.04 -16.61
CA MET A 62 -4.08 -10.59 -16.54
C MET A 62 -5.26 -9.84 -15.90
N ALA A 63 -6.48 -10.14 -16.31
CA ALA A 63 -7.69 -9.44 -15.91
C ALA A 63 -8.06 -9.69 -14.43
N VAL A 64 -7.91 -10.92 -13.93
CA VAL A 64 -8.28 -11.24 -12.54
C VAL A 64 -7.36 -10.54 -11.54
N PRO A 65 -6.01 -10.62 -11.64
CA PRO A 65 -5.14 -9.86 -10.75
C PRO A 65 -5.31 -8.35 -10.92
N ALA A 66 -5.54 -7.86 -12.15
CA ALA A 66 -5.81 -6.45 -12.39
C ALA A 66 -7.06 -5.97 -11.64
N ALA A 67 -8.15 -6.73 -11.70
CA ALA A 67 -9.38 -6.44 -10.98
C ALA A 67 -9.16 -6.43 -9.46
N VAL A 68 -8.42 -7.42 -8.92
CA VAL A 68 -8.09 -7.48 -7.49
C VAL A 68 -7.26 -6.25 -7.06
N CYS A 69 -6.26 -5.86 -7.84
CA CYS A 69 -5.43 -4.69 -7.56
C CYS A 69 -6.25 -3.39 -7.58
N LEU A 70 -7.11 -3.18 -8.58
CA LEU A 70 -7.94 -1.98 -8.70
C LEU A 70 -9.00 -1.91 -7.59
N VAL A 71 -9.67 -3.03 -7.28
CA VAL A 71 -10.61 -3.10 -6.16
C VAL A 71 -9.88 -2.84 -4.85
N GLY A 72 -8.72 -3.44 -4.63
CA GLY A 72 -7.88 -3.22 -3.46
C GLY A 72 -7.45 -1.76 -3.28
N ALA A 73 -7.10 -1.08 -4.38
CA ALA A 73 -6.70 0.33 -4.38
C ALA A 73 -7.80 1.25 -3.84
N VAL A 74 -9.07 0.91 -4.03
CA VAL A 74 -10.23 1.68 -3.55
C VAL A 74 -10.72 1.16 -2.20
N ALA A 75 -10.83 -0.15 -2.04
CA ALA A 75 -11.37 -0.78 -0.84
C ALA A 75 -10.47 -0.56 0.39
N TYR A 76 -9.14 -0.65 0.24
CA TYR A 76 -8.19 -0.45 1.34
C TYR A 76 -8.30 0.94 2.00
N PRO A 77 -8.23 2.07 1.28
CA PRO A 77 -8.38 3.38 1.91
C PRO A 77 -9.79 3.60 2.48
N MET A 78 -10.84 3.04 1.87
CA MET A 78 -12.19 3.10 2.42
C MET A 78 -12.31 2.35 3.75
N TYR A 79 -11.76 1.13 3.81
CA TYR A 79 -11.69 0.34 5.04
C TYR A 79 -10.90 1.08 6.12
N LYS A 80 -9.70 1.58 5.79
CA LYS A 80 -8.82 2.31 6.73
C LYS A 80 -9.45 3.60 7.26
N ARG A 81 -10.25 4.31 6.46
CA ARG A 81 -11.00 5.49 6.93
C ARG A 81 -12.12 5.13 7.92
N ARG A 82 -12.66 3.90 7.82
CA ARG A 82 -13.78 3.42 8.63
C ARG A 82 -13.35 2.53 9.80
N SER A 83 -12.06 2.23 9.95
CA SER A 83 -11.54 1.34 11.00
C SER A 83 -11.87 1.84 12.41
N TRP A 84 -11.96 3.15 12.61
CA TRP A 84 -12.30 3.77 13.89
C TRP A 84 -13.81 3.78 14.22
N ARG A 85 -14.67 3.38 13.26
CA ARG A 85 -16.13 3.36 13.44
C ARG A 85 -16.67 1.98 13.82
N ARG A 86 -15.80 1.02 14.11
CA ARG A 86 -16.15 -0.30 14.60
C ARG A 86 -15.32 -0.60 15.83
#